data_AF-A0A446AXF4-F1
#
_entry.id   AF-A0A446AXF4-F1
#
_cell.length_a   1.000
_cell.length_b   1.000
_cell.length_c   1.000
_cell.angle_alpha   90.00
_cell.angle_beta   90.00
_cell.angle_gamma   90.00
#
_symmetry.space_group_name_H-M   'P 1'
#
loop_
_entity.id
_entity.type
_entity.pdbx_description
1 polymer ?
#
loop_
_entity_poly.entity_id
_entity_poly.type
_entity_poly.pdbx_seq_one_letter_code
_entity_poly.pdbx_strand_id
1 'polypeptide(L)'
;MPTENRSSNTEQTVSVPEGYMLVERSIWTEQQVEAATACITRLKVVPGMRDRDLAMAAIDAAQCKAPDVTLADLQAVARLDELDCKECEGAQRLCWSCNAAAQHQGKPVAYLVTDVHGQKKALRAGAEGIERHRHSGSTLVPLYTHADAGEVQRLRKELLAAETQAANHRAERDTQNTKLNGMRAQLAERDALLRGTSLMLKSIAHKLDGFHRDFPGQWCGYLDRALGGAEYQYGVIEAALSDSEEPSAPVEHDQGIPGTSFQRLSMLANQGE
;
A
#
# COMPACT_ATOMS: atom_id res chain seq x y z
N MET A 1 -22.65 -23.10 33.36
CA MET A 1 -22.79 -21.82 32.64
C MET A 1 -21.68 -21.76 31.61
N PRO A 2 -21.93 -21.98 30.31
CA PRO A 2 -20.93 -21.69 29.28
C PRO A 2 -21.17 -20.26 28.77
N THR A 3 -20.14 -19.42 28.88
CA THR A 3 -20.10 -18.08 28.27
C THR A 3 -19.64 -18.21 26.82
N GLU A 4 -20.56 -17.96 25.89
CA GLU A 4 -20.26 -17.79 24.46
C GLU A 4 -19.56 -16.44 24.23
N ASN A 5 -18.31 -16.49 23.76
CA ASN A 5 -17.63 -15.33 23.18
C ASN A 5 -18.12 -15.16 21.73
N ARG A 6 -19.01 -14.19 21.50
CA ARG A 6 -19.29 -13.68 20.16
C ARG A 6 -18.22 -12.68 19.76
N SER A 7 -17.27 -13.11 18.93
CA SER A 7 -16.40 -12.20 18.17
C SER A 7 -17.22 -11.55 17.06
N SER A 8 -17.50 -10.26 17.22
CA SER A 8 -18.01 -9.40 16.14
C SER A 8 -16.88 -9.14 15.14
N ASN A 9 -16.84 -9.89 14.04
CA ASN A 9 -16.10 -9.50 12.85
C ASN A 9 -16.91 -8.40 12.15
N THR A 10 -16.46 -7.16 12.25
CA THR A 10 -16.91 -6.06 11.41
C THR A 10 -16.28 -6.21 10.02
N GLU A 11 -16.98 -6.88 9.12
CA GLU A 11 -16.70 -6.84 7.69
C GLU A 11 -16.90 -5.40 7.20
N GLN A 12 -15.79 -4.66 7.02
CA GLN A 12 -15.81 -3.44 6.22
C GLN A 12 -16.07 -3.84 4.77
N THR A 13 -17.31 -3.66 4.32
CA THR A 13 -17.71 -3.80 2.93
C THR A 13 -17.08 -2.65 2.12
N VAL A 14 -15.90 -2.91 1.55
CA VAL A 14 -15.29 -2.02 0.56
C VAL A 14 -16.13 -2.11 -0.71
N SER A 15 -16.90 -1.06 -1.00
CA SER A 15 -17.66 -0.97 -2.25
C SER A 15 -16.71 -0.77 -3.42
N VAL A 16 -16.73 -1.71 -4.35
CA VAL A 16 -15.99 -1.61 -5.61
C VAL A 16 -16.78 -0.69 -6.56
N PRO A 17 -16.13 0.25 -7.27
CA PRO A 17 -16.80 1.08 -8.27
C PRO A 17 -17.51 0.25 -9.35
N GLU A 18 -18.62 0.76 -9.88
CA GLU A 18 -19.38 0.13 -10.96
C GLU A 18 -18.49 -0.11 -12.19
N GLY A 19 -18.52 -1.34 -12.74
CA GLY A 19 -17.65 -1.78 -13.86
C GLY A 19 -16.30 -2.39 -13.46
N TYR A 20 -16.03 -2.55 -12.17
CA TYR A 20 -14.82 -3.19 -11.65
C TYR A 20 -15.14 -4.42 -10.78
N MET A 21 -14.23 -5.40 -10.78
CA MET A 21 -14.33 -6.66 -10.04
C MET A 21 -13.08 -6.90 -9.19
N LEU A 22 -13.28 -7.46 -7.99
CA LEU A 22 -12.21 -7.90 -7.09
C LEU A 22 -11.75 -9.32 -7.47
N VAL A 23 -10.48 -9.48 -7.81
CA VAL A 23 -9.85 -10.78 -8.08
C VAL A 23 -8.65 -10.95 -7.17
N GLU A 24 -8.74 -11.86 -6.18
CA GLU A 24 -7.65 -12.34 -5.30
C GLU A 24 -6.61 -11.28 -4.83
N ARG A 25 -7.05 -10.03 -4.59
CA ARG A 25 -6.28 -8.84 -4.12
C ARG A 25 -5.89 -7.81 -5.20
N SER A 26 -6.53 -7.81 -6.35
CA SER A 26 -6.40 -6.77 -7.38
C SER A 26 -7.77 -6.32 -7.89
N ILE A 27 -7.86 -5.07 -8.35
CA ILE A 27 -9.08 -4.50 -8.95
C ILE A 27 -8.94 -4.61 -10.45
N TRP A 28 -9.86 -5.32 -11.09
CA TRP A 28 -9.86 -5.58 -12.53
C TRP A 28 -11.10 -4.92 -13.16
N THR A 29 -11.02 -4.50 -14.42
CA THR A 29 -12.22 -4.08 -15.17
C THR A 29 -12.98 -5.30 -15.68
N GLU A 30 -14.26 -5.14 -16.02
CA GLU A 30 -15.05 -6.20 -16.67
C GLU A 30 -14.36 -6.75 -17.92
N GLN A 31 -13.78 -5.89 -18.76
CA GLN A 31 -13.05 -6.30 -19.97
C GLN A 31 -11.81 -7.15 -19.68
N GLN A 32 -11.10 -6.88 -18.58
CA GLN A 32 -9.94 -7.68 -18.16
C GLN A 32 -10.36 -9.07 -17.69
N VAL A 33 -11.48 -9.15 -16.96
CA VAL A 33 -12.05 -10.42 -16.52
C VAL A 33 -12.56 -11.24 -17.71
N GLU A 34 -13.23 -10.61 -18.68
CA GLU A 34 -13.64 -11.28 -19.93
C GLU A 34 -12.45 -11.82 -20.72
N ALA A 35 -11.38 -11.03 -20.84
CA ALA A 35 -10.17 -11.43 -21.56
C ALA A 35 -9.47 -12.63 -20.90
N ALA A 36 -9.32 -12.60 -19.57
CA ALA A 36 -8.76 -13.72 -18.81
C ALA A 36 -9.65 -14.97 -18.91
N THR A 37 -10.98 -14.82 -18.80
CA THR A 37 -11.93 -15.92 -18.90
C THR A 37 -11.91 -16.57 -20.28
N ALA A 38 -11.84 -15.77 -21.34
CA ALA A 38 -11.69 -16.25 -22.71
C ALA A 38 -10.36 -17.00 -22.90
N CYS A 39 -9.26 -16.50 -22.32
CA CYS A 39 -7.96 -17.16 -22.34
C CYS A 39 -7.99 -18.51 -21.64
N ILE A 40 -8.53 -18.57 -20.42
CA ILE A 40 -8.68 -19.80 -19.63
C ILE A 40 -9.51 -20.84 -20.40
N THR A 41 -10.64 -20.42 -20.97
CA THR A 41 -11.54 -21.32 -21.71
C THR A 41 -10.84 -21.95 -22.92
N ARG A 42 -9.97 -21.21 -23.60
CA ARG A 42 -9.21 -21.68 -24.78
C ARG A 42 -8.03 -22.57 -24.40
N LEU A 43 -7.34 -22.28 -23.30
CA LEU A 43 -6.12 -22.98 -22.91
C LEU A 43 -6.38 -24.21 -22.02
N LYS A 44 -7.51 -24.26 -21.32
CA LYS A 44 -7.88 -25.40 -20.46
C LYS A 44 -8.09 -26.71 -21.22
N VAL A 45 -8.37 -26.64 -22.52
CA VAL A 45 -8.53 -27.81 -23.39
C VAL A 45 -7.20 -28.32 -23.98
N VAL A 46 -6.08 -27.61 -23.75
CA VAL A 46 -4.76 -27.99 -24.29
C VAL A 46 -4.15 -29.11 -23.42
N PRO A 47 -3.85 -30.29 -23.98
CA PRO A 47 -3.22 -31.37 -23.21
C PRO A 47 -1.84 -30.96 -22.68
N GLY A 48 -1.59 -31.24 -21.40
CA GLY A 48 -0.30 -30.93 -20.75
C GLY A 48 -0.17 -29.49 -20.23
N MET A 49 -1.22 -28.67 -20.34
CA MET A 49 -1.24 -27.33 -19.75
C MET A 49 -1.30 -27.42 -18.22
N ARG A 50 -0.29 -26.88 -17.52
CA ARG A 50 -0.28 -26.84 -16.04
C ARG A 50 -1.04 -25.61 -15.54
N ASP A 51 -1.66 -25.72 -14.37
CA ASP A 51 -2.45 -24.62 -13.77
C ASP A 51 -1.65 -23.32 -13.62
N ARG A 52 -0.34 -23.42 -13.35
CA ARG A 52 0.55 -22.25 -13.29
C ARG A 52 0.68 -21.53 -14.63
N ASP A 53 0.85 -22.28 -15.72
CA ASP A 53 1.00 -21.71 -17.05
C ASP A 53 -0.33 -21.09 -17.49
N LEU A 54 -1.46 -21.71 -17.09
CA LEU A 54 -2.81 -21.22 -17.35
C LEU A 54 -3.08 -19.90 -16.62
N ALA A 55 -2.65 -19.80 -15.36
CA ALA A 55 -2.76 -18.59 -14.55
C ALA A 55 -1.90 -17.45 -15.13
N MET A 56 -0.65 -17.72 -15.56
CA MET A 56 0.18 -16.68 -16.20
C MET A 56 -0.43 -16.19 -17.51
N ALA A 57 -0.92 -17.09 -18.36
CA ALA A 57 -1.55 -16.71 -19.62
C ALA A 57 -2.86 -15.91 -19.42
N ALA A 58 -3.61 -16.19 -18.35
CA ALA A 58 -4.80 -15.44 -18.00
C ALA A 58 -4.47 -14.01 -17.52
N ILE A 59 -3.41 -13.86 -16.72
CA ILE A 59 -2.92 -12.56 -16.25
C ILE A 59 -2.39 -11.72 -17.42
N ASP A 60 -1.59 -12.32 -18.31
CA ASP A 60 -1.08 -11.64 -19.51
C ASP A 60 -2.24 -11.17 -20.40
N ALA A 61 -3.25 -12.01 -20.63
CA ALA A 61 -4.43 -11.65 -21.41
C ALA A 61 -5.23 -10.49 -20.79
N ALA A 62 -5.32 -10.43 -19.45
CA ALA A 62 -5.95 -9.33 -18.73
C ALA A 62 -5.13 -8.03 -18.81
N GLN A 63 -3.81 -8.12 -18.88
CA GLN A 63 -2.91 -6.95 -18.95
C GLN A 63 -2.78 -6.40 -20.37
N CYS A 64 -2.81 -7.24 -21.41
CA CYS A 64 -2.70 -6.80 -22.81
C CYS A 64 -3.87 -5.94 -23.33
N LYS A 65 -4.97 -5.84 -22.56
CA LYS A 65 -6.13 -4.97 -22.88
C LYS A 65 -6.36 -3.85 -21.86
N ALA A 66 -5.47 -3.68 -20.88
CA ALA A 66 -5.50 -2.45 -20.10
C ALA A 66 -5.28 -1.27 -21.08
N PRO A 67 -6.03 -0.16 -20.96
CA PRO A 67 -5.66 1.04 -21.70
C PRO A 67 -4.20 1.36 -21.34
N ASP A 68 -3.34 1.47 -22.34
CA ASP A 68 -1.94 1.89 -22.19
C ASP A 68 -1.93 3.29 -21.55
N VAL A 69 -1.90 3.33 -20.22
CA VAL A 69 -1.41 4.51 -19.50
C VAL A 69 0.04 4.19 -19.21
N THR A 70 0.91 4.57 -20.13
CA THR A 70 2.34 4.38 -19.93
C THR A 70 2.82 5.31 -18.81
N LEU A 71 3.91 4.95 -18.11
CA LEU A 71 4.58 5.87 -17.17
C LEU A 71 4.97 7.18 -17.88
N ALA A 72 5.17 7.14 -19.21
CA ALA A 72 5.42 8.31 -20.03
C ALA A 72 4.18 9.22 -20.18
N ASP A 73 2.96 8.67 -20.18
CA ASP A 73 1.71 9.45 -20.22
C ASP A 73 1.45 10.17 -18.88
N LEU A 74 1.80 9.54 -17.76
CA LEU A 74 1.78 10.18 -16.44
C LEU A 74 2.91 11.22 -16.28
N GLN A 75 4.07 10.99 -16.89
CA GLN A 75 5.17 11.96 -16.93
C GLN A 75 4.92 13.10 -17.94
N ALA A 76 4.14 12.90 -19.01
CA ALA A 76 3.80 13.96 -19.95
C ALA A 76 2.88 15.01 -19.33
N VAL A 77 2.03 14.63 -18.37
CA VAL A 77 1.24 15.56 -17.55
C VAL A 77 2.14 16.32 -16.56
N ALA A 78 3.23 15.72 -16.08
CA ALA A 78 4.20 16.37 -15.21
C ALA A 78 5.24 17.24 -15.97
N ARG A 79 5.54 16.94 -17.23
CA ARG A 79 6.54 17.66 -18.05
C ARG A 79 6.03 18.97 -18.68
N LEU A 80 4.74 19.27 -18.60
CA LEU A 80 4.24 20.59 -19.03
C LEU A 80 4.65 21.73 -18.08
N ASP A 81 5.13 21.41 -16.88
CA ASP A 81 5.64 22.40 -15.91
C ASP A 81 7.17 22.65 -16.01
N GLU A 82 7.90 21.92 -16.85
CA GLU A 82 9.38 21.89 -16.83
C GLU A 82 10.06 22.18 -18.19
N LEU A 83 9.37 22.88 -19.11
CA LEU A 83 10.07 23.58 -20.20
C LEU A 83 10.65 24.89 -19.65
N ASP A 84 11.71 24.74 -18.87
CA ASP A 84 12.63 25.80 -18.49
C ASP A 84 13.15 26.48 -19.78
N CYS A 85 12.77 27.76 -19.97
CA CYS A 85 13.15 28.64 -21.08
C CYS A 85 14.64 29.01 -21.01
N LYS A 86 15.56 28.04 -20.99
CA LYS A 86 17.01 28.30 -20.91
C LYS A 86 17.63 28.76 -22.23
N GLU A 87 16.90 28.70 -23.35
CA GLU A 87 17.36 29.23 -24.65
C GLU A 87 16.89 30.67 -24.94
N CYS A 88 16.31 31.36 -23.96
CA CYS A 88 15.63 32.64 -24.19
C CYS A 88 16.54 33.88 -24.08
N GLU A 89 17.85 33.70 -23.89
CA GLU A 89 18.82 34.81 -23.81
C GLU A 89 19.13 35.49 -25.17
N GLY A 90 18.68 34.94 -26.30
CA GLY A 90 18.96 35.50 -27.64
C GLY A 90 17.76 36.07 -28.41
N ALA A 91 16.53 35.75 -28.03
CA ALA A 91 15.34 36.02 -28.85
C ALA A 91 14.20 36.66 -28.05
N GLN A 92 14.44 37.86 -27.51
CA GLN A 92 13.48 38.67 -26.74
C GLN A 92 12.18 39.06 -27.47
N ARG A 93 11.94 38.63 -28.72
CA ARG A 93 10.80 39.13 -29.52
C ARG A 93 9.67 38.16 -29.82
N LEU A 94 9.79 36.84 -29.62
CA LEU A 94 8.78 35.92 -30.18
C LEU A 94 8.35 34.73 -29.29
N CYS A 95 8.76 34.65 -28.02
CA CYS A 95 8.18 33.66 -27.13
C CYS A 95 6.78 34.13 -26.65
N TRP A 96 5.74 33.84 -27.43
CA TRP A 96 4.35 34.17 -27.11
C TRP A 96 3.89 33.58 -25.77
N SER A 97 4.43 32.45 -25.33
CA SER A 97 4.06 31.83 -24.04
C SER A 97 4.61 32.59 -22.83
N CYS A 98 5.83 33.15 -22.90
CA CYS A 98 6.42 33.91 -21.80
C CYS A 98 5.85 35.34 -21.69
N ASN A 99 5.45 35.95 -22.81
CA ASN A 99 4.94 37.33 -22.82
C ASN A 99 3.43 37.41 -22.50
N ALA A 100 2.65 36.37 -22.83
CA ALA A 100 1.21 36.34 -22.53
C ALA A 100 0.93 36.27 -21.02
N ALA A 101 1.77 35.57 -20.25
CA ALA A 101 1.61 35.46 -18.79
C ALA A 101 1.92 36.78 -18.05
N ALA A 102 2.81 37.62 -18.60
CA ALA A 102 3.16 38.91 -18.00
C ALA A 102 2.11 40.01 -18.29
N GLN A 103 1.40 39.94 -19.42
CA GLN A 103 0.49 41.02 -19.87
C GLN A 103 -0.82 41.14 -19.09
N HIS A 104 -1.18 40.15 -18.26
CA HIS A 104 -2.45 40.15 -17.52
C HIS A 104 -2.30 39.98 -16.00
N GLN A 105 -1.09 40.07 -15.43
CA GLN A 105 -0.94 40.02 -13.97
C GLN A 105 -1.75 41.14 -13.30
N GLY A 106 -2.70 40.75 -12.45
CA GLY A 106 -3.57 41.67 -11.70
C GLY A 106 -4.80 42.20 -12.44
N LYS A 107 -5.02 41.85 -13.72
CA LYS A 107 -6.26 42.20 -14.45
C LYS A 107 -7.08 40.95 -14.73
N PRO A 108 -8.38 40.94 -14.40
CA PRO A 108 -9.24 39.81 -14.73
C PRO A 108 -9.35 39.66 -16.24
N VAL A 109 -9.43 38.43 -16.71
CA VAL A 109 -9.50 38.07 -18.13
C VAL A 109 -10.95 37.82 -18.54
N ALA A 110 -11.78 37.50 -17.56
CA ALA A 110 -13.22 37.45 -17.66
C ALA A 110 -13.87 37.84 -16.33
N TYR A 111 -15.18 37.99 -16.35
CA TYR A 111 -16.03 38.11 -15.15
C TYR A 111 -17.13 37.05 -15.24
N LEU A 112 -17.36 36.34 -14.14
CA LEU A 112 -18.57 35.57 -13.96
C LEU A 112 -19.65 36.52 -13.45
N VAL A 113 -20.64 36.78 -14.29
CA VAL A 113 -21.79 37.62 -13.96
C VAL A 113 -22.92 36.72 -13.50
N THR A 114 -23.48 37.02 -12.33
CA THR A 114 -24.73 36.44 -11.85
C THR A 114 -25.80 37.52 -11.89
N ASP A 115 -26.83 37.34 -12.70
CA ASP A 115 -27.92 38.31 -12.81
C ASP A 115 -28.86 38.29 -11.59
N VAL A 116 -29.81 39.21 -11.57
CA VAL A 116 -30.82 39.32 -10.48
C VAL A 116 -31.77 38.12 -10.40
N HIS A 117 -31.82 37.27 -11.43
CA HIS A 117 -32.59 36.04 -11.47
C HIS A 117 -31.73 34.81 -11.14
N GLY A 118 -30.45 34.99 -10.81
CA GLY A 118 -29.49 33.93 -10.48
C GLY A 118 -28.84 33.24 -11.69
N GLN A 119 -29.06 33.70 -12.93
CA GLN A 119 -28.41 33.14 -14.11
C GLN A 119 -26.94 33.55 -14.17
N LYS A 120 -26.06 32.57 -14.44
CA LYS A 120 -24.61 32.77 -14.50
C LYS A 120 -24.12 32.84 -15.94
N LYS A 121 -23.34 33.86 -16.28
CA LYS A 121 -22.72 34.04 -17.61
C LYS A 121 -21.28 34.53 -17.47
N ALA A 122 -20.37 33.93 -18.24
CA ALA A 122 -19.00 34.43 -18.35
C ALA A 122 -18.90 35.50 -19.43
N LEU A 123 -18.35 36.67 -19.10
CA LEU A 123 -18.06 37.75 -20.03
C LEU A 123 -16.56 38.03 -20.06
N ARG A 124 -15.96 38.14 -21.25
CA ARG A 124 -14.55 38.55 -21.38
C ARG A 124 -14.35 39.96 -20.85
N ALA A 125 -13.21 40.20 -20.20
CA ALA A 125 -12.83 41.53 -19.76
C ALA A 125 -12.78 42.50 -20.95
N GLY A 126 -13.37 43.68 -20.78
CA GLY A 126 -13.51 44.69 -21.84
C GLY A 126 -14.75 44.56 -22.73
N ALA A 127 -15.62 43.56 -22.53
CA ALA A 127 -16.89 43.49 -23.25
C ALA A 127 -17.83 44.65 -22.84
N GLU A 128 -18.48 45.31 -23.82
CA GLU A 128 -19.43 46.43 -23.64
C GLU A 128 -20.63 46.14 -22.71
N GLY A 129 -20.82 44.87 -22.31
CA GLY A 129 -21.86 44.46 -21.37
C GLY A 129 -21.50 44.64 -19.89
N ILE A 130 -20.20 44.74 -19.54
CA ILE A 130 -19.76 44.67 -18.14
C ILE A 130 -20.29 45.85 -17.30
N GLU A 131 -20.21 47.09 -17.82
CA GLU A 131 -20.70 48.26 -17.07
C GLU A 131 -22.22 48.27 -16.92
N ARG A 132 -22.97 47.78 -17.93
CA ARG A 132 -24.43 47.61 -17.80
C ARG A 132 -24.77 46.67 -16.66
N HIS A 133 -24.03 45.57 -16.51
CA HIS A 133 -24.24 44.64 -15.41
C HIS A 133 -23.87 45.26 -14.05
N ARG A 134 -22.82 46.07 -13.99
CA ARG A 134 -22.42 46.79 -12.77
C ARG A 134 -23.51 47.75 -12.26
N HIS A 135 -24.24 48.41 -13.16
CA HIS A 135 -25.36 49.29 -12.78
C HIS A 135 -26.67 48.56 -12.49
N SER A 136 -26.86 47.35 -13.01
CA SER A 136 -28.11 46.57 -12.87
C SER A 136 -28.28 45.82 -11.54
N GLY A 137 -27.30 45.88 -10.63
CA GLY A 137 -27.30 45.08 -9.41
C GLY A 137 -26.85 43.62 -9.59
N SER A 138 -26.33 43.25 -10.76
CA SER A 138 -25.73 41.93 -10.99
C SER A 138 -24.44 41.76 -10.18
N THR A 139 -24.16 40.56 -9.67
CA THR A 139 -22.88 40.25 -9.01
C THR A 139 -21.82 39.90 -10.06
N LEU A 140 -20.68 40.60 -10.04
CA LEU A 140 -19.54 40.30 -10.92
C LEU A 140 -18.38 39.73 -10.11
N VAL A 141 -17.97 38.50 -10.42
CA VAL A 141 -16.79 37.86 -9.84
C VAL A 141 -15.67 37.88 -10.87
N PRO A 142 -14.53 38.54 -10.60
CA PRO A 142 -13.40 38.54 -11.53
C PRO A 142 -12.80 37.14 -11.66
N LEU A 143 -12.57 36.72 -12.90
CA LEU A 143 -11.88 35.49 -13.26
C LEU A 143 -10.48 35.84 -13.78
N TYR A 144 -9.46 35.45 -13.01
CA TYR A 144 -8.07 35.59 -13.40
C TYR A 144 -7.60 34.31 -14.09
N THR A 145 -6.72 34.43 -15.08
CA THR A 145 -6.08 33.27 -15.76
C THR A 145 -4.98 32.65 -14.92
N HIS A 146 -4.52 33.35 -13.90
CA HIS A 146 -3.38 32.94 -13.08
C HIS A 146 -3.85 32.80 -11.64
N ALA A 147 -3.50 31.69 -11.01
CA ALA A 147 -3.60 31.56 -9.56
C ALA A 147 -2.74 32.65 -8.89
N ASP A 148 -3.17 33.11 -7.72
CA ASP A 148 -2.40 34.07 -6.94
C ASP A 148 -0.96 33.55 -6.74
N ALA A 149 0.04 34.39 -7.02
CA ALA A 149 1.43 33.96 -6.99
C ALA A 149 1.86 33.51 -5.59
N GLY A 150 1.30 34.14 -4.53
CA GLY A 150 1.54 33.74 -3.15
C GLY A 150 0.94 32.36 -2.86
N GLU A 151 -0.28 32.12 -3.32
CA GLU A 151 -0.96 30.83 -3.17
C GLU A 151 -0.24 29.70 -3.91
N VAL A 152 0.24 29.95 -5.14
CA VAL A 152 1.05 28.97 -5.88
C VAL A 152 2.35 28.64 -5.12
N GLN A 153 3.02 29.64 -4.55
CA GLN A 153 4.22 29.41 -3.75
C GLN A 153 3.91 28.64 -2.46
N ARG A 154 2.78 28.90 -1.81
CA ARG A 154 2.31 28.15 -0.64
C ARG A 154 2.08 26.69 -1.01
N LEU A 155 1.30 26.44 -2.06
CA LEU A 155 0.98 25.08 -2.53
C LEU A 155 2.23 24.31 -2.98
N ARG A 156 3.20 24.97 -3.61
CA ARG A 156 4.49 24.35 -3.96
C ARG A 156 5.29 23.92 -2.73
N LYS A 157 5.31 24.73 -1.67
CA LYS A 157 5.95 24.37 -0.40
C LYS A 157 5.24 23.20 0.27
N GLU A 158 3.91 23.18 0.25
CA GLU A 158 3.11 22.09 0.79
C GLU A 158 3.30 20.80 0.00
N LEU A 159 3.34 20.88 -1.33
CA LEU A 159 3.63 19.74 -2.19
C LEU A 159 5.00 19.13 -1.88
N LEU A 160 6.04 19.97 -1.77
CA LEU A 160 7.39 19.51 -1.43
C LEU A 160 7.44 18.85 -0.04
N ALA A 161 6.75 19.42 0.94
CA ALA A 161 6.65 18.84 2.27
C ALA A 161 5.93 17.48 2.26
N ALA A 162 4.82 17.38 1.52
CA ALA A 162 4.05 16.15 1.36
C ALA A 162 4.85 15.07 0.63
N GLU A 163 5.62 15.42 -0.41
CA GLU A 163 6.51 14.51 -1.12
C GLU A 163 7.61 13.97 -0.21
N THR A 164 8.22 14.84 0.60
CA THR A 164 9.24 14.46 1.58
C THR A 164 8.65 13.50 2.62
N GLN A 165 7.45 13.80 3.13
CA GLN A 165 6.76 12.92 4.07
C GLN A 165 6.41 11.56 3.44
N ALA A 166 5.94 11.55 2.19
CA ALA A 166 5.64 10.33 1.47
C ALA A 166 6.90 9.48 1.23
N ALA A 167 8.04 10.11 0.95
CA ALA A 167 9.32 9.42 0.81
C ALA A 167 9.76 8.77 2.14
N ASN A 168 9.64 9.49 3.27
CA ASN A 168 9.95 8.94 4.59
C ASN A 168 9.07 7.74 4.95
N HIS A 169 7.75 7.83 4.72
CA HIS A 169 6.84 6.71 4.98
C HIS A 169 7.11 5.51 4.07
N ARG A 170 7.57 5.71 2.83
CA ARG A 170 7.99 4.61 1.96
C ARG A 170 9.23 3.90 2.53
N ALA A 171 10.26 4.66 2.94
CA ALA A 171 11.47 4.09 3.53
C ALA A 171 11.19 3.31 4.84
N GLU A 172 10.29 3.82 5.67
CA GLU A 172 9.86 3.14 6.89
C GLU A 172 9.13 1.83 6.57
N ARG A 173 8.20 1.85 5.61
CA ARG A 173 7.50 0.65 5.14
C ARG A 173 8.47 -0.40 4.60
N ASP A 174 9.47 0.01 3.83
CA ASP A 174 10.48 -0.91 3.30
C ASP A 174 11.31 -1.55 4.41
N THR A 175 11.66 -0.77 5.43
CA THR A 175 12.34 -1.28 6.64
C THR A 175 11.48 -2.28 7.42
N GLN A 176 10.17 -2.03 7.54
CA GLN A 176 9.25 -2.97 8.17
C GLN A 176 9.08 -4.24 7.34
N ASN A 177 9.01 -4.12 6.02
CA ASN A 177 8.89 -5.25 5.10
C ASN A 177 10.12 -6.16 5.15
N THR A 178 11.32 -5.59 5.19
CA THR A 178 12.56 -6.40 5.34
C THR A 178 12.56 -7.15 6.67
N LYS A 179 12.15 -6.51 7.77
CA LYS A 179 11.99 -7.18 9.08
C LYS A 179 10.97 -8.32 9.04
N LEU A 180 9.79 -8.09 8.46
CA LEU A 180 8.75 -9.12 8.30
C LEU A 180 9.25 -10.31 7.46
N ASN A 181 9.98 -10.05 6.38
CA ASN A 181 10.57 -11.10 5.56
C ASN A 181 11.64 -11.90 6.33
N GLY A 182 12.45 -11.24 7.15
CA GLY A 182 13.40 -11.90 8.06
C GLY A 182 12.70 -12.84 9.04
N MET A 183 11.65 -12.38 9.73
CA MET A 183 10.88 -13.22 10.66
C MET A 183 10.18 -14.39 9.96
N ARG A 184 9.66 -14.18 8.73
CA ARG A 184 9.08 -15.27 7.92
C ARG A 184 10.12 -16.32 7.54
N ALA A 185 11.34 -15.91 7.20
CA ALA A 185 12.43 -16.85 6.91
C ALA A 185 12.79 -17.68 8.15
N GLN A 186 12.89 -17.05 9.32
CA GLN A 186 13.14 -17.75 10.60
C GLN A 186 12.03 -18.76 10.94
N LEU A 187 10.76 -18.40 10.73
CA LEU A 187 9.65 -19.34 10.92
C LEU A 187 9.73 -20.52 9.95
N ALA A 188 10.05 -20.28 8.68
CA ALA A 188 10.20 -21.34 7.69
C ALA A 188 11.35 -22.30 8.05
N GLU A 189 12.45 -21.79 8.59
CA GLU A 189 13.58 -22.59 9.09
C GLU A 189 13.18 -23.45 10.29
N ARG A 190 12.49 -22.87 11.28
CA ARG A 190 11.97 -23.61 12.44
C ARG A 190 10.99 -24.70 12.01
N ASP A 191 10.11 -24.41 11.07
CA ASP A 191 9.17 -25.40 10.52
C ASP A 191 9.89 -26.54 9.79
N ALA A 192 10.98 -26.23 9.07
CA ALA A 192 11.79 -27.25 8.43
C ALA A 192 12.47 -28.17 9.46
N LEU A 193 13.02 -27.60 10.53
CA LEU A 193 13.61 -28.37 11.64
C LEU A 193 12.58 -29.26 12.33
N LEU A 194 11.39 -28.72 12.66
CA LEU A 194 10.30 -29.48 13.28
C LEU A 194 9.78 -30.61 12.38
N ARG A 195 9.70 -30.39 11.06
CA ARG A 195 9.37 -31.46 10.11
C ARG A 195 10.45 -32.54 10.09
N GLY A 196 11.72 -32.15 10.10
CA GLY A 196 12.86 -33.07 10.16
C GLY A 196 12.82 -33.97 11.40
N THR A 197 12.63 -33.38 12.58
CA THR A 197 12.53 -34.13 13.84
C THR A 197 11.29 -35.02 13.87
N SER A 198 10.14 -34.55 13.38
CA SER A 198 8.92 -35.35 13.27
C SER A 198 9.13 -36.61 12.40
N LEU A 199 9.82 -36.48 11.26
CA LEU A 199 10.14 -37.62 10.40
C LEU A 199 11.10 -38.59 11.07
N MET A 200 12.11 -38.09 11.78
CA MET A 200 13.03 -38.91 12.56
C MET A 200 12.28 -39.72 13.63
N LEU A 201 11.38 -39.08 14.39
CA LEU A 201 10.58 -39.74 15.41
C LEU A 201 9.64 -40.80 14.81
N LYS A 202 9.01 -40.53 13.66
CA LYS A 202 8.19 -41.52 12.94
C LYS A 202 9.02 -42.73 12.49
N SER A 203 10.25 -42.51 12.01
CA SER A 203 11.17 -43.59 11.63
C SER A 203 11.56 -44.45 12.83
N ILE A 204 11.87 -43.83 13.98
CA ILE A 204 12.15 -44.53 15.23
C ILE A 204 10.93 -45.35 15.67
N ALA A 205 9.75 -44.74 15.69
CA ALA A 205 8.50 -45.41 16.05
C ALA A 205 8.22 -46.64 15.16
N HIS A 206 8.49 -46.54 13.86
CA HIS A 206 8.31 -47.67 12.95
C HIS A 206 9.31 -48.80 13.18
N LYS A 207 10.59 -48.48 13.47
CA LYS A 207 11.60 -49.48 13.86
C LYS A 207 11.24 -50.17 15.17
N LEU A 208 10.76 -49.39 16.14
CA LEU A 208 10.26 -49.88 17.41
C LEU A 208 9.07 -50.83 17.20
N ASP A 209 8.09 -50.48 16.37
CA ASP A 209 6.97 -51.38 16.05
C ASP A 209 7.43 -52.70 15.41
N GLY A 210 8.39 -52.65 14.49
CA GLY A 210 9.00 -53.85 13.91
C GLY A 210 9.68 -54.72 14.96
N PHE A 211 10.50 -54.13 15.83
CA PHE A 211 11.18 -54.87 16.90
C PHE A 211 10.20 -55.50 17.91
N HIS A 212 9.13 -54.78 18.27
CA HIS A 212 8.07 -55.33 19.15
C HIS A 212 7.42 -56.56 18.53
N ARG A 213 7.14 -56.52 17.23
CA ARG A 213 6.53 -57.62 16.48
C ARG A 213 7.42 -58.85 16.42
N ASP A 214 8.72 -58.66 16.23
CA ASP A 214 9.68 -59.75 16.08
C ASP A 214 10.12 -60.35 17.44
N PHE A 215 10.09 -59.55 18.52
CA PHE A 215 10.61 -59.94 19.85
C PHE A 215 9.68 -59.56 21.03
N PRO A 216 8.44 -60.08 21.08
CA PRO A 216 7.46 -59.64 22.09
C PRO A 216 7.88 -59.92 23.54
N GLY A 217 8.70 -60.95 23.78
CA GLY A 217 9.17 -61.32 25.13
C GLY A 217 10.39 -60.55 25.63
N GLN A 218 11.10 -59.82 24.77
CA GLN A 218 12.33 -59.07 25.13
C GLN A 218 12.11 -57.55 25.15
N TRP A 219 10.92 -57.11 24.75
CA TRP A 219 10.55 -55.70 24.60
C TRP A 219 10.72 -54.87 25.87
N CYS A 220 10.20 -55.36 27.00
CA CYS A 220 10.18 -54.60 28.26
C CYS A 220 11.60 -54.32 28.77
N GLY A 221 12.51 -55.30 28.71
CA GLY A 221 13.89 -55.13 29.18
C GLY A 221 14.74 -54.23 28.26
N TYR A 222 14.42 -54.17 26.97
CA TYR A 222 15.08 -53.26 26.03
C TYR A 222 14.62 -51.81 26.22
N LEU A 223 13.33 -51.57 26.39
CA LEU A 223 12.79 -50.23 26.64
C LEU A 223 13.28 -49.65 27.96
N ASP A 224 13.30 -50.40 29.06
CA ASP A 224 13.81 -49.89 30.34
C ASP A 224 15.29 -49.49 30.25
N ARG A 225 16.09 -50.27 29.52
CA ARG A 225 17.52 -49.96 29.31
C ARG A 225 17.73 -48.78 28.35
N ALA A 226 16.89 -48.64 27.32
CA ALA A 226 16.98 -47.56 26.35
C ALA A 226 16.42 -46.23 26.90
N LEU A 227 15.30 -46.27 27.62
CA LEU A 227 14.65 -45.09 28.22
C LEU A 227 15.34 -44.63 29.50
N GLY A 228 15.90 -45.54 30.31
CA GLY A 228 16.73 -45.17 31.46
C GLY A 228 18.00 -44.41 31.07
N GLY A 229 18.50 -44.58 29.84
CA GLY A 229 19.57 -43.74 29.28
C GLY A 229 19.09 -42.38 28.74
N ALA A 230 17.80 -42.27 28.40
CA ALA A 230 17.21 -41.05 27.85
C ALA A 230 16.91 -39.99 28.92
N GLU A 231 16.58 -40.39 30.15
CA GLU A 231 16.43 -39.46 31.28
C GLU A 231 17.73 -38.65 31.53
N TYR A 232 18.89 -39.30 31.39
CA TYR A 232 20.18 -38.63 31.48
C TYR A 232 20.39 -37.60 30.36
N GLN A 233 19.99 -37.93 29.12
CA GLN A 233 20.12 -36.99 27.99
C GLN A 233 19.14 -35.82 28.06
N TYR A 234 17.94 -36.02 28.61
CA TYR A 234 16.98 -34.93 28.82
C TYR A 234 17.52 -33.90 29.81
N GLY A 235 18.14 -34.33 30.91
CA GLY A 235 18.79 -33.43 31.87
C GLY A 235 19.96 -32.64 31.28
N VAL A 236 20.71 -33.21 30.34
CA VAL A 236 21.79 -32.50 29.63
C VAL A 236 21.23 -31.43 28.68
N ILE A 237 20.11 -31.71 28.00
CA ILE A 237 19.44 -30.75 27.12
C ILE A 237 18.81 -29.62 27.95
N GLU A 238 18.14 -29.92 29.07
CA GLU A 238 17.61 -28.90 29.98
C GLU A 238 18.73 -28.01 30.54
N ALA A 239 19.84 -28.58 30.98
CA ALA A 239 20.99 -27.80 31.46
C ALA A 239 21.56 -26.88 30.36
N ALA A 240 21.70 -27.38 29.12
CA ALA A 240 22.16 -26.57 28.01
C ALA A 240 21.17 -25.46 27.61
N LEU A 241 19.86 -25.70 27.73
CA LEU A 241 18.83 -24.69 27.48
C LEU A 241 18.81 -23.62 28.59
N SER A 242 18.94 -24.01 29.85
CA SER A 242 19.07 -23.08 30.99
C SER A 242 20.34 -22.24 30.91
N ASP A 243 21.45 -22.79 30.43
CA ASP A 243 22.68 -22.02 30.21
C ASP A 243 22.59 -21.08 29.00
N SER A 244 21.65 -21.32 28.07
CA SER A 244 21.41 -20.49 26.88
C SER A 244 20.41 -19.35 27.08
N GLU A 245 19.74 -19.29 28.24
CA GLU A 245 19.05 -18.08 28.69
C GLU A 245 20.11 -17.02 29.01
N GLU A 246 20.64 -16.37 27.97
CA GLU A 246 21.36 -15.13 28.14
C GLU A 246 20.45 -14.20 28.96
N PRO A 247 20.96 -13.60 30.06
CA PRO A 247 20.17 -12.70 30.89
C PRO A 247 19.66 -11.62 29.95
N SER A 248 18.34 -11.64 29.70
CA SER A 248 17.69 -10.69 28.82
C SER A 248 18.16 -9.32 29.28
N ALA A 249 18.95 -8.64 28.44
CA ALA A 249 19.44 -7.31 28.73
C ALA A 249 18.23 -6.53 29.25
N PRO A 250 18.35 -5.83 30.40
CA PRO A 250 17.23 -5.13 30.99
C PRO A 250 16.58 -4.35 29.87
N VAL A 251 15.33 -4.71 29.56
CA VAL A 251 14.55 -4.01 28.55
C VAL A 251 14.53 -2.58 29.06
N GLU A 252 15.38 -1.72 28.47
CA GLU A 252 15.27 -0.30 28.64
C GLU A 252 13.87 0.00 28.10
N HIS A 253 12.92 0.08 29.02
CA HIS A 253 11.66 0.71 28.77
C HIS A 253 12.04 2.10 28.28
N ASP A 254 12.02 2.28 26.96
CA ASP A 254 12.12 3.56 26.30
C ASP A 254 11.26 4.51 27.11
N GLN A 255 11.93 5.38 27.88
CA GLN A 255 11.28 6.45 28.60
C GLN A 255 10.65 7.27 27.49
N GLY A 256 9.33 7.10 27.34
CA GLY A 256 8.59 7.57 26.19
C GLY A 256 9.02 8.97 25.83
N ILE A 257 9.51 9.15 24.61
CA ILE A 257 9.87 10.45 24.05
C ILE A 257 8.70 11.40 24.35
N PRO A 258 8.89 12.40 25.23
CA PRO A 258 7.82 13.31 25.57
C PRO A 258 7.47 14.10 24.30
N GLY A 259 6.26 13.93 23.76
CA GLY A 259 5.81 14.71 22.61
C GLY A 259 5.14 13.96 21.47
N THR A 260 4.89 12.65 21.56
CA THR A 260 4.05 11.97 20.56
C THR A 260 2.59 12.44 20.66
N SER A 261 1.94 12.54 19.51
CA SER A 261 0.63 13.16 19.28
C SER A 261 -0.51 12.69 20.20
N PHE A 262 -0.37 11.51 20.81
CA PHE A 262 -1.35 10.96 21.76
C PHE A 262 -1.46 11.77 23.07
N GLN A 263 -0.35 12.31 23.60
CA GLN A 263 -0.40 13.13 24.82
C GLN A 263 -1.07 14.49 24.58
N ARG A 264 -0.98 15.05 23.35
CA ARG A 264 -1.69 16.29 22.99
C ARG A 264 -3.20 16.07 22.86
N LEU A 265 -3.63 14.93 22.32
CA LEU A 265 -5.05 14.56 22.25
C LEU A 265 -5.67 14.37 23.64
N SER A 266 -4.92 13.77 24.57
CA SER A 266 -5.40 13.58 25.95
C SER A 266 -5.50 14.89 26.75
N MET A 267 -4.67 15.90 26.44
CA MET A 267 -4.80 17.24 27.04
C MET A 267 -5.98 18.04 26.48
N LEU A 268 -6.30 17.90 25.20
CA LEU A 268 -7.46 18.57 24.60
C LEU A 268 -8.80 18.01 25.08
N ALA A 269 -8.86 16.72 25.41
CA ALA A 269 -10.06 16.08 25.94
C ALA A 269 -10.44 16.56 27.35
N ASN A 270 -9.48 17.08 28.12
CA ASN A 270 -9.68 17.48 29.52
C ASN A 270 -9.86 19.01 29.72
N GLN A 271 -9.97 19.80 28.65
CA GLN A 271 -10.22 21.25 28.73
C GLN A 271 -11.70 21.62 28.46
N GLY A 272 -12.60 20.64 28.48
CA GLY A 272 -14.01 20.78 28.13
C GLY A 272 -14.99 20.69 29.30
N GLU A 273 -14.58 20.98 30.53
CA GLU A 273 -15.47 21.15 31.70
C GLU A 273 -15.37 22.56 32.29
#